data_AF-A0A3D3NGI1-F1
#
_entry.id   AF-A0A3D3NGI1-F1
#
_cell.length_a   1.000
_cell.length_b   1.000
_cell.length_c   1.000
_cell.angle_alpha   90.00
_cell.angle_beta   90.00
_cell.angle_gamma   90.00
#
_symmetry.space_group_name_H-M   'P 1'
#
loop_
_entity.id
_entity.type
_entity.pdbx_description
1 polymer ?
#
loop_
_entity_poly.entity_id
_entity_poly.type
_entity_poly.pdbx_seq_one_letter_code
_entity_poly.pdbx_strand_id
1 'polypeptide(L)'
;MSATTLGSPLLWSLILPILGAICISLSGRRPNLREGITLTTAVVLFAIVARLLGPVLAGERPELVLLGPFPGLPVAFRVEPLGMLFALIASGLWIVH
;
A
#
# COMPACT_ATOMS: atom_id res chain seq x y z
N MET A 1 -22.37 -6.65 1.53
CA MET A 1 -21.68 -7.72 0.77
C MET A 1 -20.95 -7.05 -0.39
N SER A 2 -19.73 -7.52 -0.73
CA SER A 2 -18.78 -6.97 -1.73
C SER A 2 -17.68 -6.03 -1.18
N ALA A 3 -16.93 -6.43 -0.15
CA ALA A 3 -15.68 -5.75 0.24
C ALA A 3 -14.42 -6.61 0.01
N THR A 4 -14.55 -7.71 -0.75
CA THR A 4 -13.41 -8.47 -1.28
C THR A 4 -13.15 -8.07 -2.72
N THR A 5 -13.02 -6.77 -2.99
CA THR A 5 -12.57 -6.29 -4.30
C THR A 5 -11.05 -6.41 -4.33
N LEU A 6 -10.55 -7.42 -5.04
CA LEU A 6 -9.14 -7.64 -5.42
C LEU A 6 -8.49 -6.40 -6.09
N GLY A 7 -9.26 -5.35 -6.38
CA GLY A 7 -8.82 -4.04 -6.87
C GLY A 7 -8.82 -2.90 -5.84
N SER A 8 -8.95 -3.18 -4.54
CA SER A 8 -8.94 -2.11 -3.53
C SER A 8 -7.52 -1.49 -3.43
N PRO A 9 -7.38 -0.16 -3.54
CA PRO A 9 -6.08 0.50 -3.41
C PRO A 9 -5.43 0.26 -2.04
N LEU A 10 -6.24 -0.03 -1.01
CA LEU A 10 -5.77 -0.47 0.31
C LEU A 10 -4.98 -1.78 0.24
N LEU A 11 -5.50 -2.81 -0.44
CA LEU A 11 -4.81 -4.09 -0.59
C LEU A 11 -3.49 -3.92 -1.36
N TRP A 12 -3.52 -3.13 -2.44
CA TRP A 12 -2.31 -2.85 -3.21
C TRP A 12 -1.26 -2.09 -2.41
N SER A 13 -1.65 -1.15 -1.53
CA SER A 13 -0.71 -0.44 -0.65
C SER A 13 0.03 -1.37 0.33
N LEU A 14 -0.53 -2.55 0.64
CA LEU A 14 0.10 -3.56 1.51
C LEU A 14 0.97 -4.55 0.72
N ILE A 15 0.53 -4.95 -0.48
CA ILE A 15 1.23 -5.97 -1.29
C ILE A 15 2.41 -5.36 -2.04
N LEU A 16 2.28 -4.13 -2.55
CA LEU A 16 3.29 -3.52 -3.42
C LEU A 16 4.68 -3.36 -2.74
N PRO A 17 4.78 -2.95 -1.45
CA PRO A 17 6.06 -2.91 -0.76
C PRO A 17 6.75 -4.27 -0.67
N ILE A 18 5.96 -5.33 -0.45
CA ILE A 18 6.47 -6.71 -0.34
C ILE A 18 6.99 -7.18 -1.70
N LEU A 19 6.21 -6.93 -2.77
CA LEU A 19 6.65 -7.24 -4.14
C LEU A 19 7.91 -6.47 -4.50
N GLY A 20 7.97 -5.17 -4.20
CA GLY A 20 9.15 -4.35 -4.41
C GLY A 20 10.37 -4.90 -3.68
N ALA A 21 10.24 -5.26 -2.41
CA ALA A 21 11.32 -5.88 -1.62
C ALA A 21 11.82 -7.19 -2.23
N ILE A 22 10.90 -8.05 -2.70
CA ILE A 22 11.25 -9.31 -3.39
C ILE A 22 11.98 -9.02 -4.70
N CYS A 23 11.49 -8.10 -5.52
CA CYS A 23 12.12 -7.70 -6.79
C CYS A 23 13.51 -7.09 -6.56
N ILE A 24 13.68 -6.26 -5.53
CA ILE A 24 14.98 -5.70 -5.10
C ILE A 24 15.93 -6.82 -4.69
N SER A 25 15.46 -7.79 -3.89
CA SER A 25 16.27 -8.93 -3.45
C SER A 25 16.72 -9.81 -4.62
N LEU A 26 15.82 -10.06 -5.59
CA LEU A 26 16.11 -10.83 -6.79
C LEU A 26 17.02 -10.10 -7.80
N SER A 27 17.17 -8.78 -7.67
CA SER A 27 18.02 -7.97 -8.57
C SER A 27 19.52 -8.19 -8.34
N GLY A 28 19.89 -8.92 -7.28
CA GLY A 28 21.25 -9.39 -7.04
C GLY A 28 22.30 -8.26 -7.10
N ARG A 29 23.38 -8.48 -7.86
CA ARG A 29 24.53 -7.55 -7.97
C ARG A 29 24.36 -6.42 -9.00
N ARG A 30 23.16 -6.19 -9.56
CA ARG A 30 22.94 -5.14 -10.57
C ARG A 30 22.43 -3.84 -9.93
N PRO A 31 23.30 -2.88 -9.58
CA PRO A 31 22.90 -1.67 -8.83
C PRO A 31 21.85 -0.84 -9.56
N ASN A 32 22.03 -0.58 -10.86
CA ASN A 32 21.11 0.24 -11.64
C ASN A 32 19.69 -0.35 -11.72
N LEU A 33 19.56 -1.69 -11.79
CA LEU A 33 18.24 -2.34 -11.80
C LEU A 33 17.58 -2.26 -10.43
N ARG A 34 18.36 -2.44 -9.35
CA ARG A 34 17.88 -2.32 -7.98
C ARG A 34 17.31 -0.91 -7.74
N GLU A 35 18.05 0.13 -8.11
CA GLU A 35 17.60 1.52 -8.02
C GLU A 35 16.35 1.79 -8.86
N GLY A 36 16.32 1.29 -10.09
CA GLY A 36 15.13 1.41 -10.95
C GLY A 36 13.88 0.77 -10.32
N ILE A 37 14.01 -0.41 -9.72
CA ILE A 37 12.90 -1.11 -9.05
C ILE A 37 12.47 -0.37 -7.79
N THR A 38 13.40 0.10 -6.96
CA THR A 38 13.07 0.88 -5.77
C THR A 38 12.28 2.14 -6.15
N LEU A 39 12.78 2.92 -7.11
CA LEU A 39 12.13 4.16 -7.54
C LEU A 39 10.75 3.88 -8.15
N THR A 40 10.65 2.87 -9.02
CA THR A 40 9.38 2.49 -9.64
C THR A 40 8.37 2.03 -8.59
N THR A 41 8.79 1.21 -7.63
CA THR A 41 7.94 0.74 -6.53
C THR A 41 7.44 1.91 -5.68
N ALA A 42 8.34 2.83 -5.31
CA ALA A 42 8.00 3.98 -4.49
C ALA A 42 7.00 4.90 -5.19
N VAL A 43 7.20 5.19 -6.48
CA VAL A 43 6.28 6.03 -7.27
C VAL A 43 4.91 5.36 -7.41
N VAL A 44 4.86 4.06 -7.70
CA VAL A 44 3.59 3.33 -7.82
C VAL A 44 2.86 3.27 -6.48
N LEU A 45 3.57 3.03 -5.37
CA LEU A 45 2.98 3.03 -4.03
C LEU A 45 2.40 4.40 -3.69
N PHE A 46 3.14 5.48 -3.93
CA PHE A 46 2.68 6.83 -3.70
C PHE A 46 1.42 7.15 -4.51
N ALA A 47 1.37 6.74 -5.78
CA ALA A 47 0.18 6.91 -6.62
C ALA A 47 -1.05 6.17 -6.05
N ILE A 48 -0.87 4.95 -5.53
CA ILE A 48 -1.95 4.17 -4.90
C ILE A 48 -2.44 4.87 -3.63
N VAL A 49 -1.52 5.32 -2.78
CA VAL A 49 -1.85 6.04 -1.54
C VAL A 49 -2.55 7.37 -1.88
N ALA A 50 -2.07 8.14 -2.85
CA ALA A 50 -2.71 9.37 -3.29
C ALA A 50 -4.15 9.14 -3.78
N ARG A 51 -4.46 7.99 -4.40
CA ARG A 51 -5.83 7.64 -4.78
C ARG A 51 -6.75 7.36 -3.60
N LEU A 52 -6.22 6.89 -2.47
CA LEU A 52 -6.98 6.75 -1.22
C LEU A 52 -7.32 8.10 -0.58
N LEU A 53 -6.61 9.16 -0.94
CA LEU A 53 -6.79 10.48 -0.33
C LEU A 53 -8.17 11.08 -0.63
N GLY A 54 -8.65 10.96 -1.87
CA GLY A 54 -9.94 11.52 -2.28
C GLY A 54 -11.11 11.04 -1.40
N PRO A 55 -11.34 9.73 -1.28
CA PRO A 55 -12.37 9.17 -0.40
C PRO A 55 -12.19 9.60 1.07
N VAL A 56 -10.97 9.58 1.59
CA VAL A 56 -10.69 9.96 2.99
C VAL A 56 -11.00 11.44 3.24
N LEU A 57 -10.68 12.33 2.29
CA LEU A 57 -11.03 13.75 2.35
C LEU A 57 -12.54 14.00 2.20
N ALA A 58 -13.25 13.12 1.48
CA ALA A 58 -14.72 13.14 1.41
C ALA A 58 -15.39 12.63 2.70
N GLY A 59 -14.61 12.24 3.71
CA GLY A 59 -15.10 11.70 4.99
C GLY A 59 -15.41 10.21 4.95
N GLU A 60 -15.13 9.53 3.84
CA GLU A 60 -15.24 8.07 3.77
C GLU A 60 -14.12 7.41 4.56
N ARG A 61 -14.37 6.18 5.03
CA ARG A 61 -13.38 5.37 5.74
C ARG A 61 -13.19 4.06 5.00
N PRO A 62 -12.28 4.02 3.99
CA PRO A 62 -11.98 2.81 3.25
C PRO A 62 -11.60 1.68 4.23
N GLU A 63 -12.27 0.54 4.10
CA GLU A 63 -12.08 -0.60 4.98
C GLU A 63 -11.79 -1.86 4.15
N LEU A 64 -10.78 -2.62 4.57
CA LEU A 64 -10.44 -3.91 4.04
C LEU A 64 -10.64 -4.96 5.13
N VAL A 65 -11.67 -5.80 4.96
CA VAL A 65 -11.96 -6.89 5.89
C VAL A 65 -11.21 -8.13 5.42
N LEU A 66 -10.17 -8.51 6.16
CA LEU A 66 -9.50 -9.81 6.02
C LEU A 66 -10.26 -10.86 6.83
N LEU A 67 -10.37 -12.06 6.25
CA LEU A 67 -10.81 -13.24 7.00
C LEU A 67 -9.80 -13.49 8.12
N GLY A 68 -10.24 -13.30 9.37
CA GLY A 68 -9.41 -13.55 10.53
C GLY A 68 -9.15 -15.05 10.72
N PRO A 69 -8.11 -15.43 11.48
CA PRO A 69 -7.79 -16.84 11.76
C PRO A 69 -8.90 -17.58 12.52
N PHE A 70 -9.85 -16.86 13.13
CA PHE A 70 -10.98 -17.42 13.87
C PHE A 70 -12.32 -17.09 13.21
N PRO A 71 -13.22 -18.07 13.04
CA PRO A 71 -14.57 -17.82 12.55
C PRO A 71 -15.33 -16.92 13.55
N GLY A 72 -15.80 -15.76 13.07
CA GLY A 72 -16.53 -14.77 13.88
C GLY A 72 -15.73 -13.54 14.35
N LEU A 73 -14.41 -13.50 14.16
CA LEU A 73 -13.54 -12.36 14.46
C LEU A 73 -12.79 -11.90 13.20
N PRO A 74 -13.44 -11.16 12.28
CA PRO A 74 -12.77 -10.66 11.10
C PRO A 74 -11.71 -9.60 11.48
N VAL A 75 -10.56 -9.64 10.82
CA VAL A 75 -9.52 -8.61 10.97
C VAL A 75 -9.78 -7.53 9.95
N ALA A 76 -10.22 -6.35 10.38
CA ALA A 76 -10.49 -5.23 9.49
C ALA A 76 -9.37 -4.18 9.55
N PHE A 77 -8.87 -3.78 8.37
CA PHE A 77 -7.99 -2.64 8.19
C PHE A 77 -8.82 -1.43 7.78
N ARG A 78 -8.91 -0.45 8.66
CA ARG A 78 -9.61 0.81 8.39
C ARG A 78 -8.60 1.93 8.24
N VAL A 79 -8.73 2.71 7.17
CA VAL A 79 -7.92 3.92 7.00
C VAL A 79 -8.58 5.07 7.73
N GLU A 80 -7.87 5.61 8.72
CA GLU A 80 -8.23 6.86 9.39
C GLU A 80 -7.40 8.03 8.84
N PRO A 81 -7.86 9.29 8.96
CA PRO A 81 -7.14 10.45 8.45
C PRO A 81 -5.69 10.55 8.93
N LEU A 82 -5.45 10.19 10.19
CA LEU A 82 -4.10 10.15 10.76
C LEU A 82 -3.23 9.07 10.10
N GLY A 83 -3.76 7.87 9.91
CA GLY A 83 -3.06 6.79 9.20
C GLY A 83 -2.77 7.15 7.73
N MET A 84 -3.69 7.89 7.10
CA MET A 84 -3.52 8.40 5.74
C MET A 84 -2.35 9.39 5.65
N LEU A 85 -2.19 10.28 6.63
CA LEU A 85 -1.04 11.19 6.71
C LEU A 85 0.28 10.41 6.79
N PHE A 86 0.34 9.39 7.66
CA PHE A 86 1.53 8.54 7.76
C PHE A 86 1.82 7.78 6.47
N ALA A 87 0.80 7.26 5.79
CA ALA A 87 0.96 6.55 4.52
C ALA A 87 1.54 7.48 3.43
N LEU A 88 1.07 8.72 3.34
CA LEU A 88 1.60 9.72 2.40
C LEU A 88 3.06 10.08 2.70
N ILE A 89 3.39 10.33 3.97
CA ILE A 89 4.77 10.67 4.38
C ILE A 89 5.70 9.49 4.10
N ALA A 90 5.34 8.28 4.51
CA ALA A 90 6.17 7.09 4.34
C ALA A 90 6.41 6.76 2.86
N SER A 91 5.35 6.81 2.02
CA SER A 91 5.49 6.57 0.58
C SER A 91 6.27 7.68 -0.14
N GLY A 92 6.08 8.94 0.26
CA GLY A 92 6.85 10.06 -0.29
C GLY A 92 8.33 10.00 0.09
N LEU A 93 8.65 9.65 1.33
CA LEU A 93 10.04 9.51 1.79
C LEU A 93 10.78 8.39 1.05
N TRP A 94 10.09 7.31 0.67
CA TRP A 94 10.69 6.23 -0.10
C TRP A 94 11.15 6.68 -1.49
N ILE A 95 10.49 7.66 -2.12
CA ILE A 95 10.92 8.18 -3.42
C ILE A 95 12.28 8.91 -3.31
N VAL A 96 12.55 9.53 -2.15
CA VAL A 96 13.74 10.34 -1.90
C VAL A 96 14.95 9.50 -1.47
N HIS A 97 14.75 8.21 -1.18
CA HIS A 97 15.77 7.29 -0.68
C HIS A 97 16.44 6.49 -1.82
#